data_AF-A0A380P8N5-F1
#
_entry.id   AF-A0A380P8N5-F1
#
_cell.length_a   1.000
_cell.length_b   1.000
_cell.length_c   1.000
_cell.angle_alpha   90.00
_cell.angle_beta   90.00
_cell.angle_gamma   90.00
#
_symmetry.space_group_name_H-M   'P 1'
#
loop_
_entity.id
_entity.type
_entity.pdbx_description
1 polymer ?
#
loop_
_entity_poly.entity_id
_entity_poly.type
_entity_poly.pdbx_seq_one_letter_code
_entity_poly.pdbx_strand_id
1 'polypeptide(L)'
;MTAHHATDQAETVLYKLVRGGHIQQLQGMQFKGPLTEKIELVRPFLGIAKGSLDTLLDKPLQHWITDSSNQDNQFARNRIRNRVLPELELINQQAATHINESAEQLAGMSYLLQATLPQQFAALEMGTFDWTMPNTAIIYVLQAWLNQQGLYQVKNRQLQQAIQLMRNESVAQGKITLGKGWQLVREQAMLRLERLG
;
A
#
# COMPACT_ATOMS: atom_id res chain seq x y z
N MET A 1 15.66 19.26 3.02
CA MET A 1 14.65 19.05 1.96
C MET A 1 15.17 18.00 1.01
N THR A 2 14.48 16.87 0.86
CA THR A 2 14.82 15.88 -0.16
C THR A 2 14.21 16.33 -1.48
N ALA A 3 15.02 16.55 -2.51
CA ALA A 3 14.56 16.85 -3.87
C ALA A 3 13.94 15.60 -4.51
N HIS A 4 12.77 15.18 -4.01
CA HIS A 4 12.00 14.10 -4.59
C HIS A 4 11.09 14.70 -5.67
N HIS A 5 11.38 14.35 -6.92
CA HIS A 5 10.65 14.80 -8.11
C HIS A 5 9.50 13.83 -8.44
N ALA A 6 8.56 14.25 -9.31
CA ALA A 6 7.48 13.39 -9.80
C ALA A 6 8.00 12.07 -10.43
N THR A 7 9.21 12.07 -11.00
CA THR A 7 9.88 10.87 -11.51
C THR A 7 10.18 9.87 -10.38
N ASP A 8 10.64 10.33 -9.21
CA ASP A 8 10.95 9.46 -8.06
C ASP A 8 9.67 8.83 -7.47
N GLN A 9 8.53 9.53 -7.58
CA GLN A 9 7.22 9.00 -7.20
C GLN A 9 6.82 7.86 -8.14
N ALA A 10 6.91 8.06 -9.46
CA ALA A 10 6.58 7.04 -10.45
C ALA A 10 7.48 5.79 -10.30
N GLU A 11 8.80 6.00 -10.09
CA GLU A 11 9.74 4.91 -9.78
C GLU A 11 9.31 4.11 -8.53
N THR A 12 8.86 4.80 -7.49
CA THR A 12 8.41 4.18 -6.24
C THR A 12 7.14 3.37 -6.44
N VAL A 13 6.18 3.91 -7.19
CA VAL A 13 4.92 3.22 -7.53
C VAL A 13 5.23 1.96 -8.33
N LEU A 14 6.03 2.07 -9.40
CA LEU A 14 6.43 0.93 -10.23
C LEU A 14 7.22 -0.12 -9.43
N TYR A 15 8.13 0.30 -8.56
CA TYR A 15 8.89 -0.61 -7.72
C TYR A 15 7.98 -1.42 -6.81
N LYS A 16 7.01 -0.77 -6.16
CA LYS A 16 6.04 -1.45 -5.30
C LYS A 16 5.09 -2.34 -6.10
N LEU A 17 4.71 -1.93 -7.32
CA LEU A 17 3.88 -2.73 -8.22
C LEU A 17 4.58 -4.05 -8.60
N VAL A 18 5.84 -3.96 -9.04
CA VAL A 18 6.63 -5.12 -9.47
C VAL A 18 7.02 -6.02 -8.29
N ARG A 19 7.32 -5.45 -7.11
CA ARG A 19 7.59 -6.24 -5.90
C ARG A 19 6.36 -7.04 -5.46
N GLY A 20 5.17 -6.62 -5.86
CA GLY A 20 3.91 -7.15 -5.37
C GLY A 20 3.61 -6.69 -3.94
N GLY A 21 2.34 -6.76 -3.56
CA GLY A 21 1.88 -6.31 -2.24
C GLY A 21 0.44 -5.84 -2.27
N HIS A 22 0.03 -5.20 -1.17
CA HIS A 22 -1.31 -4.65 -1.06
C HIS A 22 -1.44 -3.35 -1.85
N ILE A 23 -2.61 -3.14 -2.48
CA ILE A 23 -2.90 -1.94 -3.27
C ILE A 23 -2.74 -0.63 -2.48
N GLN A 24 -2.91 -0.69 -1.15
CA GLN A 24 -2.62 0.42 -0.23
C GLN A 24 -1.16 0.89 -0.32
N GLN A 25 -0.23 0.00 -0.68
CA GLN A 25 1.18 0.34 -0.83
C GLN A 25 1.44 1.07 -2.16
N LEU A 26 0.57 0.91 -3.17
CA LEU A 26 0.71 1.51 -4.50
C LEU A 26 0.33 2.99 -4.58
N GLN A 27 -0.12 3.59 -3.47
CA GLN A 27 -0.42 5.03 -3.36
C GLN A 27 0.84 5.93 -3.47
N GLY A 28 1.99 5.38 -3.84
CA GLY A 28 3.26 6.08 -3.91
C GLY A 28 3.75 6.54 -2.53
N MET A 29 4.45 7.67 -2.49
CA MET A 29 4.75 8.41 -1.25
C MET A 29 3.58 9.36 -0.95
N GLN A 30 3.24 9.53 0.32
CA GLN A 30 2.25 10.53 0.72
C GLN A 30 2.91 11.92 0.79
N PHE A 31 2.15 12.96 0.40
CA PHE A 31 2.54 14.37 0.52
C PHE A 31 2.95 14.73 1.96
N LYS A 32 2.21 14.19 2.93
CA LYS A 32 2.51 14.26 4.35
C LYS A 32 2.33 12.86 4.93
N GLY A 33 3.32 12.39 5.68
CA GLY A 33 3.21 11.11 6.37
C GLY A 33 4.20 11.03 7.54
N PRO A 34 3.96 10.14 8.52
CA PRO A 34 4.86 9.98 9.65
C PRO A 34 6.22 9.47 9.16
N LEU A 35 7.29 10.21 9.46
CA LEU A 35 8.67 9.73 9.39
C LEU A 35 9.01 8.89 10.63
N THR A 36 8.46 9.29 11.77
CA THR A 36 8.43 8.55 13.04
C THR A 36 7.08 8.83 13.72
N GLU A 37 6.77 8.15 14.83
CA GLU A 37 5.55 8.41 15.62
C GLU A 37 5.40 9.88 16.07
N LYS A 38 6.49 10.66 16.07
CA LYS A 38 6.52 12.05 16.54
C LYS A 38 6.85 13.08 15.44
N ILE A 39 7.21 12.63 14.24
CA ILE A 39 7.72 13.51 13.18
C ILE A 39 6.94 13.25 11.91
N GLU A 40 6.28 14.27 11.37
CA GLU A 40 5.70 14.24 10.03
C GLU A 40 6.72 14.73 9.00
N LEU A 41 6.91 13.95 7.94
CA LEU A 41 7.66 14.35 6.77
C LEU A 41 6.70 14.88 5.71
N VAL A 42 6.85 16.17 5.42
CA VAL A 42 6.18 16.84 4.31
C VAL A 42 7.11 16.78 3.08
N ARG A 43 6.57 16.32 1.95
CA ARG A 43 7.27 16.20 0.67
C ARG A 43 6.64 17.16 -0.35
N PRO A 44 6.93 18.47 -0.28
CA PRO A 44 6.23 19.50 -1.05
C PRO A 44 6.45 19.41 -2.56
N PHE A 45 7.48 18.71 -3.02
CA PHE A 45 7.85 18.59 -4.44
C PHE A 45 7.31 17.34 -5.14
N LEU A 46 6.51 16.51 -4.45
CA LEU A 46 6.01 15.24 -4.99
C LEU A 46 5.16 15.40 -6.27
N GLY A 47 4.53 16.57 -6.45
CA GLY A 47 3.72 16.92 -7.61
C GLY A 47 4.47 17.71 -8.70
N ILE A 48 5.77 17.97 -8.54
CA ILE A 48 6.55 18.76 -9.52
C ILE A 48 7.36 17.82 -10.42
N ALA A 49 7.09 17.86 -11.73
CA ALA A 49 7.87 17.16 -12.73
C ALA A 49 9.33 17.64 -12.72
N LYS A 50 10.28 16.73 -12.94
CA LYS A 50 11.72 17.03 -12.85
C LYS A 50 12.14 18.18 -13.80
N GLY A 51 11.54 18.23 -14.99
CA GLY A 51 11.77 19.30 -15.98
C GLY A 51 11.17 20.67 -15.62
N SER A 52 10.37 20.77 -14.56
CA SER A 52 9.81 22.05 -14.08
C SER A 52 10.68 22.72 -13.02
N LEU A 53 11.70 22.03 -12.48
CA LEU A 53 12.69 22.69 -11.60
C LEU A 53 13.74 23.47 -12.38
N ASP A 54 14.09 23.01 -13.58
CA ASP A 54 15.06 23.71 -14.44
C ASP A 54 14.53 25.08 -14.88
N THR A 55 13.19 25.27 -14.91
CA THR A 55 12.53 26.55 -15.21
C THR A 55 12.21 27.40 -13.97
N LEU A 56 12.28 26.83 -12.76
CA LEU A 56 12.11 27.55 -11.48
C LEU A 56 13.40 28.20 -10.98
N LEU A 57 14.53 27.92 -11.63
CA LEU A 57 15.84 28.42 -11.27
C LEU A 57 16.32 29.40 -12.35
N ASP A 58 16.38 30.69 -12.03
CA ASP A 58 16.95 31.74 -12.90
C ASP A 58 18.43 31.51 -13.27
N LYS A 59 19.10 30.58 -12.57
CA LYS A 59 20.47 30.15 -12.85
C LYS A 59 20.58 28.63 -12.73
N PRO A 60 21.25 27.93 -13.67
CA PRO A 60 21.46 26.50 -13.56
C PRO A 60 22.21 26.17 -12.25
N LEU A 61 21.71 25.18 -11.49
CA LEU A 61 22.43 24.61 -10.36
C LEU A 61 23.71 23.95 -10.90
N GLN A 62 24.82 24.67 -10.81
CA GLN A 62 26.06 24.30 -11.52
C GLN A 62 26.82 23.11 -10.93
N HIS A 63 26.45 22.56 -9.78
CA HIS A 63 27.16 21.42 -9.19
C HIS A 63 26.19 20.45 -8.51
N TRP A 64 25.92 19.36 -9.20
CA TRP A 64 25.24 18.18 -8.72
C TRP A 64 26.23 17.04 -8.93
N ILE A 65 26.73 16.48 -7.83
CA ILE A 65 27.59 15.30 -7.87
C ILE A 65 26.69 14.13 -8.23
N THR A 66 26.75 13.70 -9.48
CA THR A 66 26.11 12.47 -9.92
C THR A 66 26.88 11.31 -9.31
N ASP A 67 26.37 10.75 -8.21
CA ASP A 67 26.96 9.55 -7.62
C ASP A 67 26.98 8.44 -8.68
N SER A 68 28.16 7.89 -8.93
CA SER A 68 28.42 6.79 -9.87
C SER A 68 27.53 5.56 -9.61
N SER A 69 27.08 5.37 -8.36
CA SER A 69 26.18 4.28 -7.98
C SER A 69 24.79 4.38 -8.64
N ASN A 70 24.38 5.56 -9.13
CA ASN A 70 23.10 5.75 -9.83
C ASN A 70 23.02 5.04 -11.20
N GLN A 71 24.17 4.67 -11.78
CA GLN A 71 24.22 3.90 -13.03
C GLN A 71 24.25 2.38 -12.80
N ASP A 72 24.40 1.93 -11.55
CA ASP A 72 24.42 0.51 -11.23
C ASP A 72 22.99 -0.07 -11.25
N ASN A 73 22.68 -0.81 -12.32
CA ASN A 73 21.38 -1.46 -12.52
C ASN A 73 21.22 -2.79 -11.76
N GLN A 74 22.17 -3.16 -10.90
CA GLN A 74 21.99 -4.26 -9.94
C GLN A 74 20.85 -3.96 -8.97
N PHE A 75 20.69 -2.70 -8.57
CA PHE A 75 19.57 -2.26 -7.72
C PHE A 75 18.29 -2.09 -8.54
N ALA A 76 17.20 -2.70 -8.07
CA ALA A 76 15.91 -2.68 -8.76
C ALA A 76 15.39 -1.26 -9.05
N ARG A 77 15.61 -0.32 -8.13
CA ARG A 77 15.19 1.09 -8.29
C ARG A 77 15.95 1.78 -9.42
N ASN A 78 17.27 1.61 -9.48
CA ASN A 78 18.10 2.14 -10.57
C ASN A 78 17.71 1.53 -11.91
N ARG A 79 17.39 0.22 -11.94
CA ARG A 79 16.90 -0.43 -13.16
C ARG A 79 15.56 0.16 -13.63
N ILE A 80 14.63 0.42 -12.71
CA ILE A 80 13.36 1.06 -13.06
C ILE A 80 13.61 2.44 -13.66
N ARG A 81 14.44 3.25 -13.01
CA ARG A 81 14.81 4.60 -13.47
C ARG A 81 15.52 4.63 -14.82
N ASN A 82 16.52 3.78 -15.00
CA ASN A 82 17.44 3.85 -16.14
C ASN A 82 16.95 3.06 -17.35
N ARG A 83 16.04 2.09 -17.16
CA ARG A 83 15.59 1.17 -18.23
C ARG A 83 14.07 1.14 -18.39
N VAL A 84 13.31 1.05 -17.31
CA VAL A 84 11.85 0.81 -17.42
C VAL A 84 11.09 2.10 -17.71
N LEU A 85 11.30 3.16 -16.91
CA LEU A 85 10.58 4.41 -17.06
C LEU A 85 10.84 5.09 -18.42
N PRO A 86 12.09 5.14 -18.95
CA PRO A 86 12.35 5.68 -20.28
C PRO A 86 11.61 4.94 -21.39
N GLU A 87 11.51 3.60 -21.32
CA GLU A 87 10.76 2.81 -22.30
C GLU A 87 9.25 3.10 -22.22
N LEU A 88 8.71 3.33 -21.02
CA LEU A 88 7.32 3.77 -20.85
C LEU A 88 7.09 5.18 -21.43
N GLU A 89 8.08 6.07 -21.30
CA GLU A 89 8.04 7.42 -21.86
C GLU A 89 8.12 7.43 -23.39
N LEU A 90 8.76 6.44 -24.01
CA LEU A 90 8.73 6.24 -25.46
C LEU A 90 7.32 5.85 -25.95
N ILE A 91 6.56 5.09 -25.16
CA ILE A 91 5.17 4.76 -25.46
C ILE A 91 4.27 5.99 -25.28
N ASN A 92 4.46 6.72 -24.17
CA ASN A 92 3.76 7.96 -23.89
C ASN A 92 4.64 8.88 -23.03
N GLN A 93 4.97 10.05 -23.55
CA GLN A 93 5.83 11.03 -22.85
C GLN A 93 5.27 11.48 -21.48
N GLN A 94 3.97 11.30 -21.23
CA GLN A 94 3.31 11.62 -19.96
C GLN A 94 3.21 10.41 -19.01
N ALA A 95 3.88 9.28 -19.29
CA ALA A 95 3.78 8.05 -18.50
C ALA A 95 4.04 8.28 -17.00
N ALA A 96 5.10 9.00 -16.65
CA ALA A 96 5.40 9.33 -15.24
C ALA A 96 4.25 10.10 -14.57
N THR A 97 3.66 11.07 -15.26
CA THR A 97 2.53 11.85 -14.78
C THR A 97 1.31 10.96 -14.54
N HIS A 98 0.91 10.15 -15.53
CA HIS A 98 -0.25 9.25 -15.40
C HIS A 98 -0.08 8.21 -14.28
N ILE A 99 1.14 7.71 -14.06
CA ILE A 99 1.45 6.81 -12.94
C ILE A 99 1.20 7.51 -11.60
N ASN A 100 1.62 8.77 -11.48
CA ASN A 100 1.44 9.56 -10.26
C ASN A 100 -0.03 9.90 -10.02
N GLU A 101 -0.76 10.32 -11.07
CA GLU A 101 -2.21 10.57 -11.00
C GLU A 101 -2.96 9.31 -10.59
N SER A 102 -2.59 8.14 -11.13
CA SER A 102 -3.16 6.86 -10.72
C SER A 102 -2.92 6.56 -9.25
N ALA A 103 -1.71 6.83 -8.75
CA ALA A 103 -1.38 6.67 -7.34
C ALA A 103 -2.20 7.62 -6.44
N GLU A 104 -2.44 8.85 -6.88
CA GLU A 104 -3.28 9.83 -6.18
C GLU A 104 -4.75 9.41 -6.15
N GLN A 105 -5.30 8.93 -7.28
CA GLN A 105 -6.66 8.40 -7.34
C GLN A 105 -6.83 7.19 -6.39
N LEU A 106 -5.85 6.28 -6.36
CA LEU A 106 -5.84 5.16 -5.42
C LEU A 106 -5.80 5.61 -3.95
N ALA A 107 -5.08 6.70 -3.65
CA ALA A 107 -5.05 7.27 -2.31
C ALA A 107 -6.41 7.84 -1.92
N GLY A 108 -7.08 8.58 -2.83
CA GLY A 108 -8.43 9.10 -2.62
C GLY A 108 -9.45 7.99 -2.39
N MET A 109 -9.44 6.93 -3.20
CA MET A 109 -10.30 5.76 -3.01
C MET A 109 -10.06 5.11 -1.64
N SER A 110 -8.80 4.92 -1.25
CA SER A 110 -8.48 4.32 0.04
C SER A 110 -8.90 5.18 1.22
N TYR A 111 -8.82 6.51 1.11
CA TYR A 111 -9.29 7.43 2.15
C TYR A 111 -10.79 7.24 2.40
N LEU A 112 -11.60 7.19 1.33
CA LEU A 112 -13.03 6.94 1.43
C LEU A 112 -13.34 5.56 2.02
N LEU A 113 -12.61 4.52 1.60
CA LEU A 113 -12.76 3.16 2.12
C LEU A 113 -12.36 3.05 3.60
N GLN A 114 -11.36 3.80 4.06
CA GLN A 114 -10.96 3.78 5.47
C GLN A 114 -12.09 4.25 6.39
N ALA A 115 -12.93 5.18 5.94
CA ALA A 115 -14.08 5.65 6.71
C ALA A 115 -15.14 4.55 6.95
N THR A 116 -15.20 3.51 6.12
CA THR A 116 -16.17 2.41 6.27
C THR A 116 -15.65 1.29 7.18
N LEU A 117 -14.34 1.22 7.42
CA LEU A 117 -13.71 0.14 8.17
C LEU A 117 -14.28 -0.08 9.59
N PRO A 118 -14.54 0.96 10.42
CA PRO A 118 -15.10 0.75 11.75
C PRO A 118 -16.44 0.00 11.74
N GLN A 119 -17.31 0.30 10.76
CA GLN A 119 -18.57 -0.41 10.60
C GLN A 119 -18.34 -1.87 10.19
N GLN A 120 -17.38 -2.12 9.29
CA GLN A 120 -17.05 -3.48 8.87
C GLN A 120 -16.46 -4.32 10.01
N PHE A 121 -15.66 -3.71 10.89
CA PHE A 121 -15.10 -4.39 12.07
C PHE A 121 -16.19 -4.78 13.06
N ALA A 122 -17.11 -3.86 13.35
CA ALA A 122 -18.27 -4.16 14.18
C ALA A 122 -19.12 -5.30 13.57
N ALA A 123 -19.30 -5.30 12.25
CA ALA A 123 -20.05 -6.34 11.56
C ALA A 123 -19.40 -7.73 11.66
N LEU A 124 -18.06 -7.82 11.69
CA LEU A 124 -17.34 -9.09 11.91
C LEU A 124 -17.67 -9.66 13.30
N GLU A 125 -17.65 -8.82 14.33
CA GLU A 125 -17.87 -9.22 15.71
C GLU A 125 -19.34 -9.48 16.05
N MET A 126 -20.26 -8.76 15.39
CA MET A 126 -21.71 -8.93 15.53
C MET A 126 -22.29 -10.03 14.62
N GLY A 127 -21.49 -10.60 13.71
CA GLY A 127 -21.92 -11.63 12.78
C GLY A 127 -22.85 -11.14 11.68
N THR A 128 -22.79 -9.85 11.35
CA THR A 128 -23.55 -9.21 10.27
C THR A 128 -22.68 -8.87 9.06
N PHE A 129 -21.41 -9.28 9.07
CA PHE A 129 -20.47 -9.04 7.97
C PHE A 129 -20.88 -9.80 6.71
N ASP A 130 -20.85 -9.10 5.57
CA ASP A 130 -21.17 -9.70 4.27
C ASP A 130 -20.00 -10.53 3.73
N TRP A 131 -20.06 -11.84 3.97
CA TRP A 131 -19.09 -12.80 3.46
C TRP A 131 -19.26 -13.11 1.96
N THR A 132 -20.27 -12.58 1.27
CA THR A 132 -20.48 -12.81 -0.17
C THR A 132 -19.64 -11.88 -1.05
N MET A 133 -19.08 -10.82 -0.46
CA MET A 133 -18.17 -9.89 -1.15
C MET A 133 -16.96 -10.59 -1.82
N PRO A 134 -16.33 -9.99 -2.84
CA PRO A 134 -15.09 -10.51 -3.41
C PRO A 134 -14.00 -10.73 -2.35
N ASN A 135 -13.24 -11.83 -2.46
CA ASN A 135 -12.21 -12.18 -1.47
C ASN A 135 -11.21 -11.06 -1.22
N THR A 136 -10.89 -10.26 -2.25
CA THR A 136 -9.99 -9.10 -2.14
C THR A 136 -10.54 -8.02 -1.21
N ALA A 137 -11.84 -7.76 -1.23
CA ALA A 137 -12.50 -6.81 -0.33
C ALA A 137 -12.52 -7.35 1.11
N ILE A 138 -12.84 -8.64 1.28
CA ILE A 138 -12.84 -9.27 2.61
C ILE A 138 -11.42 -9.29 3.21
N ILE A 139 -10.41 -9.63 2.41
CA ILE A 139 -9.01 -9.58 2.82
C ILE A 139 -8.61 -8.18 3.28
N TYR A 140 -9.00 -7.14 2.55
CA TYR A 140 -8.72 -5.76 2.92
C TYR A 140 -9.28 -5.42 4.31
N VAL A 141 -10.53 -5.79 4.58
CA VAL A 141 -11.16 -5.58 5.90
C VAL A 141 -10.44 -6.40 6.97
N LEU A 142 -10.23 -7.70 6.75
CA LEU A 142 -9.58 -8.57 7.73
C LEU A 142 -8.17 -8.09 8.07
N GLN A 143 -7.40 -7.65 7.08
CA GLN A 143 -6.06 -7.11 7.32
C GLN A 143 -6.11 -5.81 8.10
N ALA A 144 -7.01 -4.90 7.76
CA ALA A 144 -7.16 -3.65 8.48
C ALA A 144 -7.57 -3.89 9.94
N TRP A 145 -8.50 -4.81 10.17
CA TRP A 145 -8.95 -5.21 11.52
C TRP A 145 -7.81 -5.81 12.33
N LEU A 146 -7.06 -6.76 11.77
CA LEU A 146 -5.91 -7.38 12.42
C LEU A 146 -4.77 -6.38 12.69
N ASN A 147 -4.53 -5.45 11.78
CA ASN A 147 -3.53 -4.38 11.95
C ASN A 147 -3.91 -3.42 13.09
N GLN A 148 -5.19 -3.11 13.29
CA GLN A 148 -5.66 -2.32 14.43
C GLN A 148 -5.32 -2.98 15.78
N GLN A 149 -5.25 -4.31 15.78
CA GLN A 149 -4.89 -5.13 16.95
C GLN A 149 -3.37 -5.41 17.05
N GLY A 150 -2.54 -4.80 16.19
CA GLY A 150 -1.08 -4.97 16.19
C GLY A 150 -0.56 -6.21 15.46
N LEU A 151 -1.39 -6.90 14.67
CA LEU A 151 -1.06 -8.12 13.95
C LEU A 151 -0.71 -7.87 12.48
N TYR A 152 0.47 -7.32 12.22
CA TYR A 152 0.89 -6.88 10.88
C TYR A 152 1.39 -7.97 9.91
N GLN A 153 1.64 -9.20 10.39
CA GLN A 153 2.31 -10.25 9.61
C GLN A 153 1.41 -11.47 9.32
N VAL A 154 0.10 -11.25 9.22
CA VAL A 154 -0.83 -12.33 8.89
C VAL A 154 -0.73 -12.67 7.41
N LYS A 155 -0.44 -13.94 7.11
CA LYS A 155 -0.23 -14.40 5.73
C LYS A 155 -1.55 -14.45 4.98
N ASN A 156 -1.53 -14.14 3.67
CA ASN A 156 -2.73 -14.21 2.82
C ASN A 156 -3.41 -15.59 2.87
N ARG A 157 -2.65 -16.69 2.97
CA ARG A 157 -3.20 -18.04 3.17
C ARG A 157 -4.11 -18.15 4.40
N GLN A 158 -3.73 -17.54 5.53
CA GLN A 158 -4.53 -17.56 6.77
C GLN A 158 -5.84 -16.76 6.61
N LEU A 159 -5.80 -15.66 5.85
CA LEU A 159 -6.99 -14.87 5.55
C LEU A 159 -7.95 -15.61 4.61
N GLN A 160 -7.40 -16.31 3.60
CA GLN A 160 -8.19 -17.18 2.73
C GLN A 160 -8.82 -18.34 3.50
N GLN A 161 -8.10 -18.92 4.46
CA GLN A 161 -8.66 -19.92 5.37
C GLN A 161 -9.81 -19.35 6.20
N ALA A 162 -9.72 -18.09 6.66
CA ALA A 162 -10.80 -17.44 7.39
C ALA A 162 -12.03 -17.24 6.52
N ILE A 163 -11.86 -16.78 5.28
CA ILE A 163 -12.95 -16.65 4.32
C ILE A 163 -13.62 -18.01 4.05
N GLN A 164 -12.83 -19.05 3.80
CA GLN A 164 -13.34 -20.40 3.58
C GLN A 164 -14.08 -20.92 4.82
N LEU A 165 -13.53 -20.70 6.01
CA LEU A 165 -14.16 -21.08 7.26
C LEU A 165 -15.49 -20.39 7.42
N MET A 166 -15.61 -19.08 7.16
CA MET A 166 -16.84 -18.32 7.37
C MET A 166 -17.92 -18.59 6.33
N ARG A 167 -17.55 -18.93 5.09
CA ARG A 167 -18.49 -19.32 4.03
C ARG A 167 -19.01 -20.75 4.15
N ASN A 168 -18.39 -21.59 4.98
CA ASN A 168 -18.81 -22.98 5.12
C ASN A 168 -20.02 -23.09 6.06
N GLU A 169 -21.23 -23.21 5.51
CA GLU A 169 -22.47 -23.31 6.29
C GLU A 169 -22.56 -24.57 7.15
N SER A 170 -21.82 -25.64 6.81
CA SER A 170 -21.82 -26.89 7.57
C SER A 170 -20.97 -26.83 8.85
N VAL A 171 -20.22 -25.75 9.05
CA VAL A 171 -19.28 -25.59 10.18
C VAL A 171 -19.68 -24.38 11.01
N ALA A 172 -20.37 -24.59 12.12
CA ALA A 172 -20.79 -23.49 13.00
C ALA A 172 -19.66 -22.92 13.87
N GLN A 173 -18.57 -23.68 14.06
CA GLN A 173 -17.44 -23.31 14.90
C GLN A 173 -16.12 -23.74 14.26
N GLY A 174 -15.09 -22.92 14.37
CA GLY A 174 -13.75 -23.27 13.89
C GLY A 174 -12.70 -22.26 14.33
N LYS A 175 -11.43 -22.66 14.23
CA LYS A 175 -10.30 -21.86 14.70
C LYS A 175 -9.19 -21.83 13.66
N ILE A 176 -8.54 -20.67 13.51
CA ILE A 176 -7.38 -20.49 12.63
C ILE A 176 -6.28 -19.84 13.44
N THR A 177 -5.19 -20.58 13.64
CA THR A 177 -4.02 -20.08 14.34
C THR A 177 -3.32 -18.99 13.54
N LEU A 178 -3.07 -17.87 14.20
CA LEU A 178 -2.27 -16.75 13.73
C LEU A 178 -0.87 -16.78 14.38
N GLY A 179 0.01 -15.87 13.95
CA GLY A 179 1.30 -15.69 14.61
C GLY A 179 1.17 -15.10 16.01
N LYS A 180 2.25 -15.20 16.82
CA LYS A 180 2.37 -14.59 18.17
C LYS A 180 1.31 -15.06 19.19
N GLY A 181 0.83 -16.29 19.06
CA GLY A 181 -0.14 -16.85 20.00
C GLY A 181 -1.55 -16.29 19.85
N TRP A 182 -1.92 -15.78 18.67
CA TRP A 182 -3.29 -15.34 18.39
C TRP A 182 -4.03 -16.38 17.54
N GLN A 183 -5.35 -16.36 17.57
CA GLN A 183 -6.21 -17.17 16.71
C GLN A 183 -7.47 -16.41 16.30
N LEU A 184 -7.95 -16.66 15.09
CA LEU A 184 -9.30 -16.30 14.68
C LEU A 184 -10.25 -17.42 15.09
N VAL A 185 -11.37 -17.06 15.71
CA VAL A 185 -12.39 -18.01 16.17
C VAL A 185 -13.71 -17.64 15.52
N ARG A 186 -14.29 -18.61 14.81
CA ARG A 186 -15.65 -18.53 14.31
C ARG A 186 -16.62 -19.03 15.38
N GLU A 187 -17.62 -18.22 15.69
CA GLU A 187 -18.78 -18.59 16.50
C GLU A 187 -20.06 -18.23 15.74
N GLN A 188 -20.72 -19.23 15.15
CA GLN A 188 -21.87 -19.04 14.26
C GLN A 188 -21.53 -18.14 13.06
N ALA A 189 -22.04 -16.91 13.03
CA ALA A 189 -21.76 -15.91 12.01
C ALA A 189 -20.67 -14.91 12.43
N MET A 190 -20.26 -14.92 13.70
CA MET A 190 -19.27 -14.00 14.26
C MET A 190 -17.85 -14.52 14.01
N LEU A 191 -16.92 -13.58 13.79
CA LEU A 191 -15.48 -13.83 13.78
C LEU A 191 -14.82 -13.01 14.88
N ARG A 192 -14.12 -13.68 15.80
CA ARG A 192 -13.42 -13.04 16.94
C ARG A 192 -11.93 -13.32 16.88
N LEU A 193 -11.17 -12.44 17.54
CA LEU A 193 -9.74 -12.57 17.72
C LEU A 193 -9.47 -12.94 19.18
N GLU A 194 -8.79 -14.07 19.40
CA GLU A 194 -8.46 -14.57 20.75
C GLU A 194 -6.97 -14.84 20.90
N ARG A 195 -6.48 -14.78 22.13
CA ARG A 195 -5.11 -15.16 22.48
C ARG A 195 -5.09 -16.61 22.97
N LEU A 196 -4.19 -17.41 22.44
CA LEU A 196 -3.83 -18.72 22.97
C LEU A 196 -3.24 -18.50 24.37
N GLY A 197 -3.87 -19.13 25.37
CA GLY A 197 -3.39 -19.14 26.75
C GLY A 197 -2.03 -19.81 26.92
#